data_AF-A0AAT9RTV4-F1
#
_entry.id   AF-A0AAT9RTV4-F1
#
_cell.length_a   1.000
_cell.length_b   1.000
_cell.length_c   1.000
_cell.angle_alpha   90.00
_cell.angle_beta   90.00
_cell.angle_gamma   90.00
#
_symmetry.space_group_name_H-M   'P 1'
#
loop_
_entity.id
_entity.type
_entity.pdbx_description
1 polymer ?
#
loop_
_entity_poly.entity_id
_entity_poly.type
_entity_poly.pdbx_seq_one_letter_code
_entity_poly.pdbx_strand_id
1 'polypeptide(L)'
;MEAGLIGARTVVVSTVHSLQVLDEDLPSTGHDFGVDLIVTPDEVISCPSPHRPAGLVWEDLDAEKIASIPVLAARVAASQPSPRVPRP
;
A
#
# COMPACT_ATOMS: atom_id res chain seq x y z
N MET A 1 6.29 -4.13 -3.98
CA MET A 1 6.44 -4.25 -2.53
C MET A 1 6.15 -5.70 -2.20
N GLU A 2 4.94 -6.12 -1.82
CA GLU A 2 4.64 -7.54 -1.53
C GLU A 2 4.87 -8.50 -2.72
N ALA A 3 4.40 -8.17 -3.93
CA ALA A 3 4.54 -9.01 -5.12
C ALA A 3 5.87 -8.81 -5.89
N GLY A 4 6.81 -8.02 -5.36
CA GLY A 4 8.09 -7.73 -6.01
C GLY A 4 8.05 -6.90 -7.30
N LEU A 5 6.87 -6.51 -7.79
CA LEU A 5 6.73 -5.76 -9.07
C LEU A 5 7.16 -4.28 -9.00
N ILE A 6 7.13 -3.71 -7.81
CA ILE A 6 7.45 -2.30 -7.51
C ILE A 6 8.45 -2.30 -6.36
N GLY A 7 9.52 -1.51 -6.44
CA GLY A 7 10.58 -1.50 -5.42
C GLY A 7 11.05 -0.10 -5.04
N ALA A 8 12.12 -0.01 -4.24
CA ALA A 8 12.67 1.24 -3.74
C ALA A 8 13.14 2.21 -4.85
N ARG A 9 13.36 1.72 -6.08
CA ARG A 9 13.76 2.52 -7.24
C ARG A 9 12.59 2.93 -8.12
N THR A 10 11.37 2.47 -7.82
CA THR A 10 10.18 2.82 -8.58
C THR A 10 9.64 4.16 -8.09
N VAL A 11 9.70 5.15 -8.97
CA VAL A 11 9.17 6.49 -8.71
C VAL A 11 7.65 6.47 -8.89
N VAL A 12 6.93 7.00 -7.91
CA VAL A 12 5.47 7.13 -7.89
C VAL A 12 5.12 8.60 -8.01
N VAL A 13 4.34 8.94 -9.02
CA VAL A 13 3.97 10.32 -9.34
C VAL A 13 2.46 10.43 -9.45
N SER A 14 1.90 11.51 -8.92
CA SER A 14 0.50 11.87 -9.15
C SER A 14 0.39 13.28 -9.72
N THR A 15 -0.59 13.48 -10.59
CA THR A 15 -0.94 14.79 -11.13
C THR A 15 -2.23 15.28 -10.46
N VAL A 16 -2.22 16.51 -9.95
CA VAL A 16 -3.37 17.11 -9.26
C VAL A 16 -3.54 18.56 -9.69
N HIS A 17 -4.69 19.16 -9.37
CA HIS A 17 -4.86 20.60 -9.49
C HIS A 17 -4.21 21.33 -8.31
N SER A 18 -3.74 22.57 -8.51
CA SER A 18 -3.09 23.38 -7.46
C SER A 18 -3.99 23.57 -6.22
N LEU A 19 -5.32 23.59 -6.39
CA LEU A 19 -6.31 23.66 -5.29
C LEU A 19 -6.39 22.39 -4.42
N GLN A 20 -5.81 21.27 -4.86
CA GLN A 20 -5.77 20.02 -4.08
C GLN A 20 -4.51 19.93 -3.21
N VAL A 21 -3.61 20.91 -3.31
CA VAL A 21 -2.40 21.00 -2.49
C VAL A 21 -2.67 21.98 -1.35
N LEU A 22 -2.53 21.48 -0.13
CA LEU A 22 -2.73 22.26 1.09
C LEU A 22 -1.41 22.28 1.86
N ASP A 23 -1.02 23.45 2.36
CA ASP A 23 0.15 23.63 3.23
C ASP A 23 -0.25 23.39 4.70
N GLU A 24 -0.77 22.18 4.97
CA GLU A 24 -1.16 21.73 6.29
C GLU A 24 -1.00 20.22 6.43
N ASP A 25 -0.86 19.76 7.67
CA ASP A 25 -0.80 18.32 7.96
C ASP A 25 -2.18 17.69 7.77
N LEU A 26 -2.25 16.72 6.86
CA LEU A 26 -3.45 15.91 6.65
C LEU A 26 -3.40 14.63 7.49
N PRO A 27 -4.56 14.17 8.00
CA PRO A 27 -4.62 12.88 8.69
C PRO A 27 -4.23 11.76 7.74
N SER A 28 -3.36 10.87 8.21
CA SER A 28 -2.98 9.65 7.50
C SER A 28 -3.16 8.44 8.39
N THR A 29 -3.38 7.30 7.75
CA THR A 29 -3.57 5.99 8.33
C THR A 29 -2.40 5.08 7.96
N GLY A 30 -2.25 3.96 8.66
CA GLY A 30 -1.17 3.01 8.41
C GLY A 30 -1.20 2.40 7.00
N HIS A 31 -2.36 2.39 6.33
CA HIS A 31 -2.53 1.86 4.98
C HIS A 31 -2.34 2.89 3.86
N ASP A 32 -2.15 4.17 4.18
CA ASP A 32 -1.95 5.21 3.16
C ASP A 32 -0.60 5.04 2.45
N PHE A 33 -0.59 5.38 1.16
CA PHE A 33 0.59 5.24 0.30
C PHE A 33 1.02 6.60 -0.23
N GLY A 34 2.21 7.05 0.17
CA GLY A 34 2.80 8.30 -0.27
C GLY A 34 3.41 8.23 -1.67
N VAL A 35 3.41 9.37 -2.36
CA VAL A 35 4.05 9.57 -3.67
C VAL A 35 5.41 10.23 -3.53
N ASP A 36 6.28 10.09 -4.53
CA ASP A 36 7.57 10.81 -4.57
C ASP A 36 7.42 12.23 -5.11
N LEU A 37 6.50 12.41 -6.07
CA LEU A 37 6.29 13.68 -6.76
C LEU A 37 4.80 13.97 -6.88
N ILE A 38 4.43 15.22 -6.61
CA ILE A 38 3.14 15.80 -6.94
C ILE A 38 3.37 16.80 -8.07
N VAL A 39 2.64 16.66 -9.17
CA VAL A 39 2.74 17.55 -10.33
C VAL A 39 1.44 18.31 -10.48
N THR A 40 1.52 19.64 -10.48
CA THR A 40 0.43 20.55 -10.83
C THR A 40 0.71 21.15 -12.21
N PRO A 41 -0.25 21.91 -12.81
CA PRO A 41 0.05 22.65 -14.04
C PRO A 41 1.19 23.66 -13.90
N ASP A 42 1.41 24.17 -12.68
CA ASP A 42 2.30 25.30 -12.42
C ASP A 42 3.66 24.88 -11.80
N GLU A 43 3.72 23.72 -11.13
CA GLU A 43 4.92 23.27 -10.43
C GLU A 43 5.04 21.76 -10.24
N VAL A 44 6.24 21.33 -9.82
CA VAL A 44 6.55 19.96 -9.39
C VAL A 44 7.05 19.99 -7.96
N ILE A 45 6.34 19.30 -7.07
CA ILE A 45 6.62 19.25 -5.64
C ILE A 45 7.27 17.89 -5.33
N SER A 46 8.44 17.93 -4.68
CA SER A 46 9.14 16.72 -4.22
C SER A 46 8.70 16.35 -2.81
N CYS A 47 8.31 15.09 -2.61
CA CYS A 47 7.85 14.54 -1.34
C CYS A 47 8.93 13.58 -0.79
N PRO A 48 9.87 14.06 0.04
CA PRO A 48 10.91 13.19 0.59
C PRO A 48 10.31 12.19 1.59
N SER A 49 10.82 10.96 1.56
CA SER A 49 10.46 9.89 2.51
C SER A 49 8.96 9.54 2.56
N PRO A 50 8.32 9.23 1.43
CA PRO A 50 6.91 8.84 1.44
C PRO A 50 6.69 7.57 2.28
N HIS A 51 5.66 7.58 3.12
CA HIS A 51 5.19 6.37 3.80
C HIS A 51 4.72 5.35 2.77
N ARG A 52 5.22 4.11 2.87
CA ARG A 52 4.83 3.01 1.96
C ARG A 52 4.65 1.72 2.75
N PRO A 53 3.40 1.25 2.91
CA PRO A 53 3.13 -0.04 3.52
C PRO A 53 3.83 -1.16 2.74
N ALA A 54 4.46 -2.09 3.46
CA ALA A 54 5.18 -3.22 2.86
C ALA A 54 4.24 -4.23 2.16
N GLY A 55 2.97 -4.25 2.55
CA GLY A 55 1.94 -5.15 2.06
C GLY A 55 0.58 -4.85 2.69
N LEU A 56 -0.30 -5.83 2.68
CA LEU A 56 -1.64 -5.72 3.27
C LEU A 56 -1.56 -5.55 4.80
N VAL A 57 -2.34 -4.61 5.33
CA VAL A 57 -2.56 -4.45 6.78
C VAL A 57 -3.62 -5.46 7.20
N TRP A 58 -3.18 -6.69 7.49
CA TRP A 58 -4.09 -7.81 7.80
C TRP A 58 -4.97 -7.56 9.03
N GLU A 59 -4.50 -6.75 9.97
CA GLU A 59 -5.22 -6.39 11.21
C GLU A 59 -6.51 -5.59 10.92
N ASP A 60 -6.61 -4.92 9.77
CA ASP A 60 -7.79 -4.13 9.36
C ASP A 60 -8.84 -4.97 8.58
N LEU A 61 -8.52 -6.24 8.30
CA LEU A 61 -9.31 -7.15 7.47
C LEU A 61 -10.00 -8.23 8.32
N ASP A 62 -11.28 -8.04 8.57
CA ASP A 62 -12.13 -9.08 9.16
C ASP A 62 -12.41 -10.22 8.17
N ALA A 63 -12.92 -11.33 8.70
CA ALA A 63 -13.20 -12.53 7.91
C ALA A 63 -14.24 -12.30 6.80
N GLU A 64 -15.18 -11.38 7.00
CA GLU A 64 -16.22 -11.06 6.01
C GLU A 64 -15.63 -10.30 4.81
N LYS A 65 -14.77 -9.30 5.06
CA LYS A 65 -14.00 -8.58 4.03
C LYS A 65 -13.11 -9.53 3.23
N ILE A 66 -12.42 -10.46 3.91
CA ILE A 66 -11.57 -11.44 3.25
C ILE A 66 -12.40 -12.38 2.37
N ALA A 67 -13.54 -12.87 2.88
CA ALA A 67 -14.41 -13.78 2.13
C ALA A 67 -15.07 -13.10 0.91
N SER A 68 -15.37 -11.80 1.00
CA SER A 68 -15.98 -11.04 -0.10
C SER A 68 -15.00 -10.66 -1.22
N ILE A 69 -13.68 -10.73 -0.98
CA ILE A 69 -12.64 -10.39 -1.96
C ILE A 69 -11.83 -11.65 -2.30
N PRO A 70 -12.09 -12.33 -3.44
CA PRO A 70 -11.51 -13.64 -3.76
C PRO A 70 -9.98 -13.71 -3.71
N VAL A 71 -9.30 -12.63 -4.13
CA VAL A 71 -7.83 -12.57 -4.10
C VAL A 71 -7.28 -12.55 -2.67
N LEU A 72 -7.99 -11.97 -1.71
CA LEU A 72 -7.59 -11.97 -0.30
C LEU A 72 -7.75 -13.35 0.32
N ALA A 73 -8.86 -14.05 0.05
CA ALA A 73 -9.08 -15.41 0.51
C ALA A 73 -7.96 -16.37 0.02
N ALA A 74 -7.57 -16.26 -1.25
CA ALA A 74 -6.47 -17.04 -1.81
C ALA A 74 -5.13 -16.73 -1.12
N ARG A 75 -4.88 -15.48 -0.72
CA ARG A 75 -3.67 -15.07 -0.01
C ARG A 75 -3.61 -15.57 1.43
N VAL A 76 -4.74 -15.58 2.14
CA VAL A 76 -4.82 -16.19 3.48
C VAL A 76 -4.47 -17.68 3.43
N ALA A 77 -4.97 -18.40 2.43
CA ALA A 77 -4.67 -19.82 2.25
C ALA A 77 -3.17 -20.07 1.98
N ALA A 78 -2.50 -19.16 1.26
CA ALA A 78 -1.07 -19.26 0.95
C ALA A 78 -0.14 -18.87 2.11
N SER A 79 -0.61 -18.02 3.04
CA SER A 79 0.16 -17.53 4.20
C SER A 79 0.10 -18.45 5.42
N GLN A 80 -0.74 -19.49 5.43
CA GLN A 80 -0.80 -20.49 6.51
C GLN A 80 0.37 -21.49 6.37
N PRO A 81 1.16 -21.75 7.43
CA PRO A 81 2.18 -22.79 7.36
C PRO A 81 1.51 -24.15 7.14
N SER A 82 2.02 -24.91 6.16
CA SER A 82 1.56 -26.27 5.87
C SER A 82 1.59 -27.12 7.16
N PRO A 83 0.57 -27.94 7.46
CA PRO A 83 0.61 -28.81 8.63
C PRO A 83 1.84 -29.71 8.51
N ARG A 84 2.76 -29.61 9.48
CA ARG A 84 3.91 -30.51 9.59
C ARG A 84 3.38 -31.94 9.70
N VAL A 85 3.48 -32.70 8.60
CA VAL A 85 3.27 -34.15 8.62
C VAL A 85 4.36 -34.74 9.53
N PRO A 86 4.01 -35.45 10.62
CA PRO A 86 5.02 -36.11 11.44
C PRO A 86 5.67 -37.22 10.61
N ARG A 87 7.00 -37.19 10.53
CA ARG A 87 7.79 -38.24 9.88
C ARG A 87 7.73 -39.51 10.76
N PRO A 88 7.61 -40.71 10.18
CA PRO A 88 7.50 -41.97 10.93
C PRO A 88 8.70 -42.22 11.84
#